data_AF-A0A0C9VFZ5-F1
#
_entry.id   AF-A0A0C9VFZ5-F1
#
_cell.length_a   1.000
_cell.length_b   1.000
_cell.length_c   1.000
_cell.angle_alpha   90.00
_cell.angle_beta   90.00
_cell.angle_gamma   90.00
#
_symmetry.space_group_name_H-M   'P 1'
#
loop_
_entity.id
_entity.type
_entity.pdbx_description
1 polymer ?
#
loop_
_entity_poly.entity_id
_entity_poly.type
_entity_poly.pdbx_seq_one_letter_code
_entity_poly.pdbx_strand_id
1 'polypeptide(L)'
;SLQDGEFPSGQENDAPTLGDQLTKWLPVFRGKQIHGVILLASDTDANIQTTLANIQTSLDTSIKQIYNISGAARPGSQAGHERIFGYLDGISQPGLQGFTTTPLPGQQVVAPGLILAGQDGDITAASRPAWTTGGSFLVFRQLRQLVPEFNKFVQDNALTIPGLTHQQGSDLLGARLIGRWKSGAPIDLTPMADDPTLGADPQRNNNFNFTHPGSDILSDQSHCPFAAHIRKVSPRADITVTEATKRRIMRSSIPYGPEGV
;
A
#
# COMPACT_ATOMS: atom_id res chain seq x y z
N SER A 1 -1.94 -28.71 5.02
CA SER A 1 -1.83 -27.33 5.51
C SER A 1 -1.42 -26.43 4.35
N LEU A 2 -1.83 -25.16 4.33
CA LEU A 2 -1.39 -24.18 3.32
C LEU A 2 -0.02 -23.56 3.63
N GLN A 3 0.70 -24.08 4.63
CA GLN A 3 2.05 -23.65 5.01
C GLN A 3 2.16 -22.15 5.29
N ASP A 4 1.12 -21.61 5.91
CA ASP A 4 1.02 -20.24 6.42
C ASP A 4 0.35 -20.34 7.79
N GLY A 5 0.93 -19.72 8.82
CA GLY A 5 0.47 -19.87 10.21
C GLY A 5 -0.71 -18.95 10.54
N GLU A 6 -0.78 -17.83 9.82
CA GLU A 6 -1.65 -16.69 10.01
C GLU A 6 -2.98 -16.92 9.29
N PHE A 7 -2.95 -17.47 8.08
CA PHE A 7 -4.12 -17.79 7.27
C PHE A 7 -5.15 -18.69 7.99
N PRO A 8 -4.79 -19.87 8.54
CA PRO A 8 -5.75 -20.69 9.29
C PRO A 8 -6.18 -20.03 10.60
N SER A 9 -5.28 -19.24 11.21
CA SER A 9 -5.55 -18.50 12.45
C SER A 9 -6.52 -17.34 12.23
N GLY A 10 -6.58 -16.77 11.03
CA GLY A 10 -7.41 -15.63 10.67
C GLY A 10 -6.88 -14.31 11.29
N GLN A 11 -7.10 -13.20 10.57
CA GLN A 11 -6.55 -11.89 10.94
C GLN A 11 -7.04 -11.37 12.30
N GLU A 12 -8.24 -11.77 12.76
CA GLU A 12 -8.76 -11.38 14.08
C GLU A 12 -7.86 -11.86 15.23
N ASN A 13 -7.32 -13.09 15.12
CA ASN A 13 -6.42 -13.63 16.13
C ASN A 13 -5.05 -12.95 16.12
N ASP A 14 -4.66 -12.35 14.99
CA ASP A 14 -3.41 -11.61 14.83
C ASP A 14 -3.57 -10.10 15.11
N ALA A 15 -4.79 -9.62 15.30
CA ALA A 15 -5.08 -8.21 15.57
C ALA A 15 -4.24 -7.62 16.74
N PRO A 16 -4.03 -8.33 17.87
CA PRO A 16 -3.16 -7.82 18.93
C PRO A 16 -1.70 -7.63 18.50
N THR A 17 -1.15 -8.53 17.67
CA THR A 17 0.22 -8.42 17.11
C THR A 17 0.34 -7.20 16.20
N LEU A 18 -0.72 -6.91 15.44
CA LEU A 18 -0.81 -5.76 14.55
C LEU A 18 -1.00 -4.43 15.30
N GLY A 19 -1.26 -4.47 16.62
CA GLY A 19 -1.54 -3.29 17.44
C GLY A 19 -2.99 -2.80 17.33
N ASP A 20 -3.89 -3.62 16.80
CA ASP A 20 -5.28 -3.27 16.58
C ASP A 20 -6.12 -3.43 17.86
N GLN A 21 -7.09 -2.53 18.02
CA GLN A 21 -8.14 -2.68 19.04
C GLN A 21 -9.37 -3.33 18.40
N LEU A 22 -9.68 -4.57 18.80
CA LEU A 22 -10.85 -5.29 18.28
C LEU A 22 -12.16 -4.53 18.44
N THR A 23 -12.28 -3.68 19.47
CA THR A 23 -13.46 -2.82 19.69
C THR A 23 -13.73 -1.85 18.53
N LYS A 24 -12.70 -1.49 17.74
CA LYS A 24 -12.79 -0.60 16.58
C LYS A 24 -13.13 -1.34 15.28
N TRP A 25 -13.06 -2.66 15.26
CA TRP A 25 -13.39 -3.45 14.08
C TRP A 25 -14.90 -3.46 13.83
N LEU A 26 -15.33 -3.54 12.57
CA LEU A 26 -16.74 -3.81 12.29
C LEU A 26 -17.09 -5.23 12.77
N PRO A 27 -18.27 -5.45 13.39
CA PRO A 27 -18.65 -6.77 13.89
C PRO A 27 -18.60 -7.90 12.85
N VAL A 28 -18.82 -7.56 11.57
CA VAL A 28 -18.78 -8.51 10.44
C VAL A 28 -17.42 -9.17 10.23
N PHE A 29 -16.32 -8.54 10.66
CA PHE A 29 -14.96 -9.08 10.54
C PHE A 29 -14.55 -9.94 11.74
N ARG A 30 -15.45 -10.16 12.71
CA ARG A 30 -15.20 -10.92 13.93
C ARG A 30 -15.87 -12.30 13.89
N GLY A 31 -15.29 -13.26 14.58
CA GLY A 31 -15.80 -14.64 14.71
C GLY A 31 -15.65 -15.50 13.44
N LYS A 32 -14.75 -15.14 12.51
CA LYS A 32 -14.45 -15.91 11.29
C LYS A 32 -15.68 -16.32 10.44
N GLN A 33 -16.70 -15.46 10.37
CA GLN A 33 -17.91 -15.75 9.59
C GLN A 33 -17.71 -15.59 8.07
N ILE A 34 -16.62 -14.96 7.65
CA ILE A 34 -16.30 -14.70 6.25
C ILE A 34 -15.60 -15.92 5.63
N HIS A 35 -16.23 -16.57 4.66
CA HIS A 35 -15.63 -17.69 3.93
C HIS A 35 -14.78 -17.25 2.72
N GLY A 36 -15.07 -16.09 2.15
CA GLY A 36 -14.38 -15.58 0.98
C GLY A 36 -14.84 -14.17 0.60
N VAL A 37 -14.19 -13.62 -0.41
CA VAL A 37 -14.47 -12.30 -0.97
C VAL A 37 -14.50 -12.38 -2.49
N ILE A 38 -15.43 -11.64 -3.11
CA ILE A 38 -15.49 -11.45 -4.56
C ILE A 38 -15.10 -10.01 -4.83
N LEU A 39 -14.08 -9.81 -5.66
CA LEU A 39 -13.61 -8.49 -6.08
C LEU A 39 -14.25 -8.14 -7.43
N LEU A 40 -15.06 -7.09 -7.46
CA LEU A 40 -15.66 -6.56 -8.68
C LEU A 40 -15.02 -5.21 -9.00
N ALA A 41 -14.38 -5.11 -10.16
CA ALA A 41 -13.80 -3.87 -10.65
C ALA A 41 -14.38 -3.55 -12.04
N SER A 42 -14.85 -2.32 -12.21
CA SER A 42 -15.33 -1.82 -13.49
C SER A 42 -15.23 -0.29 -13.51
N ASP A 43 -15.28 0.29 -14.71
CA ASP A 43 -15.28 1.75 -14.90
C ASP A 43 -16.60 2.40 -14.48
N THR A 44 -17.67 1.62 -14.32
CA THR A 44 -18.99 2.14 -13.93
C THR A 44 -19.64 1.29 -12.84
N ASP A 45 -20.33 1.96 -11.92
CA ASP A 45 -21.13 1.30 -10.87
C ASP A 45 -22.23 0.44 -11.46
N ALA A 46 -22.81 0.84 -12.60
CA ALA A 46 -23.86 0.08 -13.27
C ALA A 46 -23.39 -1.33 -13.69
N ASN A 47 -22.16 -1.44 -14.21
CA ASN A 47 -21.56 -2.73 -14.56
C ASN A 47 -21.30 -3.59 -13.33
N ILE A 48 -20.85 -2.98 -12.23
CA ILE A 48 -20.64 -3.67 -10.94
C ILE A 48 -21.97 -4.22 -10.43
N GLN A 49 -23.03 -3.40 -10.39
CA GLN A 49 -24.35 -3.82 -9.92
C GLN A 49 -24.95 -4.93 -10.80
N THR A 50 -24.80 -4.82 -12.12
CA THR A 50 -25.25 -5.86 -13.06
C THR A 50 -24.52 -7.18 -12.81
N THR A 51 -23.20 -7.14 -12.64
CA THR A 51 -22.39 -8.33 -12.37
C THR A 51 -22.71 -8.94 -11.01
N LEU A 52 -22.88 -8.10 -9.98
CA LEU A 52 -23.27 -8.53 -8.65
C LEU A 52 -24.63 -9.25 -8.67
N ALA A 53 -25.61 -8.70 -9.37
CA ALA A 53 -26.93 -9.32 -9.53
C ALA A 53 -26.84 -10.68 -10.24
N ASN A 54 -26.00 -10.81 -11.27
CA ASN A 54 -25.76 -12.07 -11.97
C ASN A 54 -25.14 -13.12 -11.04
N ILE A 55 -24.17 -12.74 -10.21
CA ILE A 55 -23.52 -13.64 -9.24
C ILE A 55 -24.51 -14.08 -8.16
N GLN A 56 -25.27 -13.14 -7.60
CA GLN A 56 -26.30 -13.43 -6.61
C GLN A 56 -27.37 -14.38 -7.17
N THR A 57 -27.78 -14.20 -8.43
CA THR A 57 -28.74 -15.09 -9.10
C THR A 57 -28.15 -16.47 -9.36
N SER A 58 -26.88 -16.54 -9.79
CA SER A 58 -26.23 -17.82 -10.17
C SER A 58 -25.90 -18.68 -8.96
N LEU A 59 -25.48 -18.07 -7.85
CA LEU A 59 -25.12 -18.78 -6.62
C LEU A 59 -26.31 -18.93 -5.66
N ASP A 60 -27.33 -18.08 -5.77
CA ASP A 60 -28.58 -18.13 -5.02
C ASP A 60 -28.35 -18.43 -3.52
N THR A 61 -28.91 -19.52 -3.00
CA THR A 61 -28.86 -19.93 -1.61
C THR A 61 -27.54 -20.60 -1.20
N SER A 62 -26.61 -20.83 -2.13
CA SER A 62 -25.31 -21.45 -1.83
C SER A 62 -24.35 -20.52 -1.09
N ILE A 63 -24.54 -19.20 -1.21
CA ILE A 63 -23.76 -18.20 -0.49
C ILE A 63 -24.67 -17.15 0.16
N LYS A 64 -24.15 -16.46 1.18
CA LYS A 64 -24.82 -15.31 1.80
C LYS A 64 -23.88 -14.11 1.80
N GLN A 65 -24.32 -13.01 1.21
CA GLN A 65 -23.59 -11.75 1.33
C GLN A 65 -23.74 -11.21 2.76
N ILE A 66 -22.62 -11.15 3.49
CA ILE A 66 -22.55 -10.69 4.88
C ILE A 66 -22.10 -9.23 5.00
N TYR A 67 -21.31 -8.76 4.04
CA TYR A 67 -20.78 -7.40 4.02
C TYR A 67 -20.47 -7.01 2.57
N ASN A 68 -20.58 -5.71 2.29
CA ASN A 68 -20.17 -5.12 1.02
C ASN A 68 -19.54 -3.76 1.29
N ILE A 69 -18.45 -3.46 0.58
CA ILE A 69 -17.77 -2.18 0.60
C ILE A 69 -17.42 -1.79 -0.82
N SER A 70 -17.78 -0.56 -1.18
CA SER A 70 -17.48 0.01 -2.49
C SER A 70 -16.38 1.05 -2.35
N GLY A 71 -15.35 0.91 -3.17
CA GLY A 71 -14.31 1.90 -3.36
C GLY A 71 -14.40 2.52 -4.74
N ALA A 72 -13.87 3.73 -4.91
CA ALA A 72 -13.78 4.36 -6.22
C ALA A 72 -12.51 5.21 -6.31
N ALA A 73 -11.96 5.35 -7.52
CA ALA A 73 -10.91 6.32 -7.78
C ALA A 73 -11.44 7.75 -7.59
N ARG A 74 -10.58 8.71 -7.23
CA ARG A 74 -10.99 10.11 -7.14
C ARG A 74 -11.26 10.73 -8.51
N PRO A 75 -12.19 11.70 -8.57
CA PRO A 75 -12.41 12.45 -9.80
C PRO A 75 -11.25 13.42 -10.11
N GLY A 76 -11.11 13.76 -11.39
CA GLY A 76 -10.25 14.86 -11.86
C GLY A 76 -8.76 14.67 -11.58
N SER A 77 -8.08 15.75 -11.18
CA SER A 77 -6.63 15.80 -10.94
C SER A 77 -6.15 14.93 -9.76
N GLN A 78 -7.08 14.31 -9.03
CA GLN A 78 -6.78 13.47 -7.88
C GLN A 78 -6.86 11.96 -8.21
N ALA A 79 -7.16 11.60 -9.46
CA ALA A 79 -7.12 10.21 -9.91
C ALA A 79 -5.75 9.57 -9.59
N GLY A 80 -5.75 8.32 -9.09
CA GLY A 80 -4.54 7.61 -8.66
C GLY A 80 -3.98 8.02 -7.29
N HIS A 81 -4.45 9.10 -6.67
CA HIS A 81 -4.04 9.48 -5.32
C HIS A 81 -4.84 8.69 -4.26
N GLU A 82 -4.19 8.24 -3.18
CA GLU A 82 -4.90 7.70 -2.01
C GLU A 82 -5.92 8.74 -1.55
N ARG A 83 -7.18 8.32 -1.30
CA ARG A 83 -8.27 9.31 -1.26
C ARG A 83 -8.06 10.41 -0.24
N ILE A 84 -7.52 10.02 0.91
CA ILE A 84 -7.93 10.67 2.13
C ILE A 84 -6.86 11.69 2.56
N PHE A 85 -5.56 11.37 2.47
CA PHE A 85 -4.50 12.36 2.74
C PHE A 85 -4.00 13.10 1.48
N GLY A 86 -4.41 12.68 0.28
CA GLY A 86 -4.09 13.36 -0.98
C GLY A 86 -2.70 13.07 -1.54
N TYR A 87 -2.08 11.95 -1.18
CA TYR A 87 -0.78 11.52 -1.71
C TYR A 87 -0.95 10.53 -2.86
N LEU A 88 -0.15 10.66 -3.92
CA LEU A 88 -0.15 9.72 -5.04
C LEU A 88 0.25 8.30 -4.57
N ASP A 89 -0.60 7.30 -4.86
CA ASP A 89 -0.33 5.89 -4.55
C ASP A 89 0.06 5.08 -5.80
N GLY A 90 0.39 3.80 -5.60
CA GLY A 90 0.59 2.83 -6.67
C GLY A 90 1.94 2.95 -7.37
N ILE A 91 2.79 3.90 -6.96
CA ILE A 91 4.08 4.18 -7.64
C ILE A 91 5.05 3.01 -7.53
N SER A 92 5.25 2.46 -6.32
CA SER A 92 6.31 1.48 -6.06
C SER A 92 5.73 0.09 -5.83
N GLN A 93 5.93 -0.80 -6.80
CA GLN A 93 5.55 -2.22 -6.77
C GLN A 93 6.77 -3.08 -7.10
N PRO A 94 6.89 -4.31 -6.59
CA PRO A 94 7.94 -5.22 -7.02
C PRO A 94 7.74 -5.60 -8.49
N GLY A 95 8.83 -5.70 -9.25
CA GLY A 95 8.81 -6.37 -10.54
C GLY A 95 8.92 -7.88 -10.33
N LEU A 96 8.20 -8.69 -11.09
CA LEU A 96 8.32 -10.15 -11.01
C LEU A 96 9.27 -10.63 -12.11
N GLN A 97 10.28 -11.42 -11.75
CA GLN A 97 11.19 -12.03 -12.71
C GLN A 97 10.41 -12.87 -13.74
N GLY A 98 10.67 -12.65 -15.03
CA GLY A 98 9.99 -13.34 -16.13
C GLY A 98 8.65 -12.73 -16.55
N PHE A 99 8.05 -11.84 -15.75
CA PHE A 99 6.83 -11.10 -16.11
C PHE A 99 7.11 -9.62 -16.39
N THR A 100 7.90 -8.98 -15.53
CA THR A 100 8.33 -7.58 -15.73
C THR A 100 9.50 -7.55 -16.71
N THR A 101 9.21 -7.22 -17.97
CA THR A 101 10.21 -7.17 -19.05
C THR A 101 11.08 -5.91 -19.03
N THR A 102 10.53 -4.80 -18.55
CA THR A 102 11.23 -3.51 -18.45
C THR A 102 11.03 -2.94 -17.05
N PRO A 103 11.86 -3.35 -16.07
CA PRO A 103 11.77 -2.79 -14.73
C PRO A 103 12.13 -1.31 -14.75
N LEU A 104 11.38 -0.52 -13.99
CA LEU A 104 11.63 0.92 -13.85
C LEU A 104 12.89 1.15 -13.00
N PRO A 105 13.63 2.26 -13.21
CA PRO A 105 14.78 2.60 -12.37
C PRO A 105 14.42 2.65 -10.87
N GLY A 106 15.21 1.94 -10.05
CA GLY A 106 14.98 1.75 -8.61
C GLY A 106 13.86 0.76 -8.24
N GLN A 107 13.19 0.14 -9.22
CA GLN A 107 12.26 -0.96 -8.97
C GLN A 107 13.03 -2.25 -8.70
N GLN A 108 12.84 -2.84 -7.52
CA GLN A 108 13.44 -4.15 -7.24
C GLN A 108 12.64 -5.25 -7.94
N VAL A 109 13.36 -6.13 -8.64
CA VAL A 109 12.82 -7.35 -9.23
C VAL A 109 12.99 -8.48 -8.24
N VAL A 110 11.92 -9.25 -8.03
CA VAL A 110 11.87 -10.37 -7.09
C VAL A 110 11.49 -11.67 -7.81
N ALA A 111 11.84 -12.79 -7.20
CA ALA A 111 11.41 -14.10 -7.68
C ALA A 111 9.88 -14.21 -7.61
N PRO A 112 9.22 -14.86 -8.59
CA PRO A 112 7.76 -14.95 -8.65
C PRO A 112 7.16 -15.64 -7.43
N GLY A 113 7.87 -16.61 -6.84
CA GLY A 113 7.51 -17.37 -5.66
C GLY A 113 7.35 -16.56 -4.38
N LEU A 114 7.83 -15.30 -4.36
CA LEU A 114 7.52 -14.39 -3.27
C LEU A 114 6.04 -14.00 -3.23
N ILE A 115 5.40 -13.93 -4.39
CA ILE A 115 4.00 -13.48 -4.54
C ILE A 115 3.08 -14.64 -4.93
N LEU A 116 3.58 -15.57 -5.74
CA LEU A 116 2.82 -16.68 -6.32
C LEU A 116 3.23 -18.00 -5.64
N ALA A 117 2.29 -18.64 -4.95
CA ALA A 117 2.52 -19.92 -4.31
C ALA A 117 2.98 -20.98 -5.32
N GLY A 118 3.95 -21.81 -4.93
CA GLY A 118 4.49 -22.89 -5.73
C GLY A 118 5.42 -22.48 -6.89
N GLN A 119 5.73 -21.19 -7.05
CA GLN A 119 6.67 -20.70 -8.05
C GLN A 119 8.10 -20.60 -7.52
N ASP A 120 9.07 -20.36 -8.41
CA ASP A 120 10.48 -20.22 -8.04
C ASP A 120 10.68 -19.09 -7.01
N GLY A 121 11.37 -19.40 -5.91
CA GLY A 121 11.53 -18.50 -4.76
C GLY A 121 10.51 -18.69 -3.62
N ASP A 122 9.48 -19.52 -3.78
CA ASP A 122 8.58 -19.90 -2.67
C ASP A 122 9.27 -20.98 -1.82
N ILE A 123 9.77 -20.56 -0.65
CA ILE A 123 10.48 -21.43 0.30
C ILE A 123 9.62 -22.58 0.85
N THR A 124 8.30 -22.50 0.70
CA THR A 124 7.35 -23.51 1.16
C THR A 124 6.77 -24.36 0.03
N ALA A 125 7.15 -24.13 -1.22
CA ALA A 125 6.57 -24.75 -2.42
C ALA A 125 6.44 -26.28 -2.30
N ALA A 126 7.49 -26.96 -1.84
CA ALA A 126 7.52 -28.43 -1.74
C ALA A 126 6.49 -29.00 -0.74
N SER A 127 6.01 -28.20 0.21
CA SER A 127 5.07 -28.61 1.26
C SER A 127 3.65 -28.07 1.04
N ARG A 128 3.45 -27.28 -0.04
CA ARG A 128 2.14 -26.78 -0.43
C ARG A 128 1.38 -27.83 -1.25
N PRO A 129 0.05 -27.92 -1.11
CA PRO A 129 -0.77 -28.74 -2.01
C PRO A 129 -0.61 -28.30 -3.47
N ALA A 130 -0.54 -29.24 -4.40
CA ALA A 130 -0.32 -28.95 -5.83
C ALA A 130 -1.36 -27.98 -6.44
N TRP A 131 -2.59 -27.98 -5.93
CA TRP A 131 -3.67 -27.11 -6.40
C TRP A 131 -3.48 -25.63 -6.03
N THR A 132 -2.55 -25.29 -5.13
CA THR A 132 -2.30 -23.89 -4.75
C THR A 132 -1.35 -23.16 -5.70
N THR A 133 -0.70 -23.89 -6.61
CA THR A 133 0.28 -23.33 -7.52
C THR A 133 -0.33 -22.22 -8.37
N GLY A 134 0.29 -21.04 -8.36
CA GLY A 134 -0.21 -19.84 -9.04
C GLY A 134 -1.22 -19.02 -8.24
N GLY A 135 -1.64 -19.50 -7.06
CA GLY A 135 -2.41 -18.71 -6.10
C GLY A 135 -1.56 -17.70 -5.34
N SER A 136 -2.21 -16.84 -4.55
CA SER A 136 -1.55 -15.88 -3.65
C SER A 136 -2.43 -15.64 -2.43
N PHE A 137 -1.82 -15.19 -1.32
CA PHE A 137 -2.57 -14.80 -0.13
C PHE A 137 -2.99 -13.33 -0.26
N LEU A 138 -4.29 -13.08 -0.11
CA LEU A 138 -4.85 -11.74 -0.10
C LEU A 138 -5.00 -11.26 1.35
N VAL A 139 -4.33 -10.16 1.68
CA VAL A 139 -4.53 -9.45 2.94
C VAL A 139 -5.47 -8.27 2.70
N PHE A 140 -6.64 -8.30 3.34
CA PHE A 140 -7.59 -7.21 3.31
C PHE A 140 -7.55 -6.42 4.63
N ARG A 141 -7.60 -5.09 4.52
CA ARG A 141 -7.66 -4.17 5.66
C ARG A 141 -8.60 -3.02 5.30
N GLN A 142 -9.66 -2.84 6.08
CA GLN A 142 -10.50 -1.65 5.98
C GLN A 142 -9.97 -0.57 6.92
N LEU A 143 -9.16 0.34 6.39
CA LEU A 143 -8.53 1.41 7.17
C LEU A 143 -9.35 2.69 7.06
N ARG A 144 -9.98 3.11 8.16
CA ARG A 144 -10.61 4.43 8.24
C ARG A 144 -9.52 5.47 8.49
N GLN A 145 -9.48 6.48 7.64
CA GLN A 145 -8.56 7.59 7.77
C GLN A 145 -9.32 8.83 8.30
N LEU A 146 -8.62 9.65 9.07
CA LEU A 146 -9.13 10.86 9.73
C LEU A 146 -8.49 12.08 9.06
N VAL A 147 -9.05 12.52 7.92
CA VAL A 147 -8.46 13.63 7.11
C VAL A 147 -8.35 14.91 7.90
N PRO A 148 -9.46 15.40 8.50
CA PRO A 148 -9.43 16.71 9.13
C PRO A 148 -8.40 16.75 10.26
N GLU A 149 -8.30 15.67 11.02
CA GLU A 149 -7.33 15.51 12.10
C GLU A 149 -5.89 15.45 11.58
N PHE A 150 -5.63 14.73 10.49
CA PHE A 150 -4.29 14.70 9.89
C PHE A 150 -3.89 16.08 9.35
N ASN A 151 -4.78 16.74 8.62
CA ASN A 151 -4.53 18.08 8.07
C ASN A 151 -4.30 19.09 9.20
N LYS A 152 -5.11 19.03 10.26
CA LYS A 152 -4.92 19.85 11.44
C LYS A 152 -3.58 19.56 12.11
N PHE A 153 -3.19 18.29 12.25
CA PHE A 153 -1.91 17.91 12.85
C PHE A 153 -0.72 18.49 12.09
N VAL A 154 -0.70 18.38 10.75
CA VAL A 154 0.42 18.92 9.95
C VAL A 154 0.46 20.44 9.93
N GLN A 155 -0.70 21.10 10.01
CA GLN A 155 -0.80 22.56 10.11
C GLN A 155 -0.32 23.05 11.49
N ASP A 156 -0.80 22.44 12.57
CA ASP A 156 -0.44 22.83 13.93
C ASP A 156 1.06 22.59 14.24
N ASN A 157 1.73 21.70 13.50
CA ASN A 157 3.13 21.32 13.70
C ASN A 157 4.04 21.69 12.52
N ALA A 158 3.67 22.70 11.73
CA ALA A 158 4.43 23.11 10.54
C ALA A 158 5.93 23.31 10.83
N LEU A 159 6.79 22.79 9.96
CA LEU A 159 8.24 22.93 10.12
C LEU A 159 8.65 24.40 9.95
N THR A 160 9.33 24.94 10.97
CA THR A 160 9.83 26.32 10.94
C THR A 160 11.25 26.33 10.38
N ILE A 161 11.36 26.57 9.07
CA ILE A 161 12.65 26.64 8.36
C ILE A 161 12.77 28.04 7.73
N PRO A 162 13.92 28.73 7.87
CA PRO A 162 14.11 30.03 7.24
C PRO A 162 13.82 30.00 5.73
N GLY A 163 12.94 30.90 5.27
CA GLY A 163 12.55 31.00 3.86
C GLY A 163 11.33 30.17 3.45
N LEU A 164 10.77 29.34 4.33
CA LEU A 164 9.50 28.64 4.08
C LEU A 164 8.33 29.36 4.74
N THR A 165 7.21 29.44 4.02
CA THR A 165 5.92 29.82 4.61
C THR A 165 5.39 28.71 5.51
N HIS A 166 4.44 29.05 6.39
CA HIS A 166 3.76 28.07 7.23
C HIS A 166 3.13 26.92 6.42
N GLN A 167 2.52 27.25 5.27
CA GLN A 167 1.92 26.25 4.39
C GLN A 167 2.99 25.30 3.82
N GLN A 168 4.11 25.84 3.33
CA GLN A 168 5.22 25.02 2.83
C GLN A 168 5.83 24.14 3.94
N GLY A 169 5.96 24.66 5.16
CA GLY A 169 6.40 23.88 6.32
C GLY A 169 5.43 22.77 6.71
N SER A 170 4.12 23.00 6.57
CA SER A 170 3.07 21.99 6.80
C SER A 170 3.11 20.89 5.73
N ASP A 171 3.20 21.27 4.45
CA ASP A 171 3.29 20.34 3.34
C ASP A 171 4.57 19.50 3.40
N LEU A 172 5.69 20.12 3.77
CA LEU A 172 6.95 19.43 4.00
C LEU A 172 6.85 18.45 5.17
N LEU A 173 6.20 18.81 6.29
CA LEU A 173 5.98 17.86 7.39
C LEU A 173 5.21 16.63 6.91
N GLY A 174 4.08 16.84 6.22
CA GLY A 174 3.31 15.74 5.66
C GLY A 174 4.15 14.88 4.71
N ALA A 175 4.91 15.51 3.81
CA ALA A 175 5.81 14.80 2.90
C ALA A 175 6.89 13.99 3.64
N ARG A 176 7.38 14.48 4.79
CA ARG A 176 8.35 13.77 5.65
C ARG A 176 7.74 12.61 6.44
N LEU A 177 6.45 12.69 6.80
CA LEU A 177 5.73 11.57 7.40
C LEU A 177 5.51 10.43 6.39
N ILE A 178 5.20 10.77 5.14
CA ILE A 178 4.95 9.77 4.08
C ILE A 178 6.25 9.28 3.44
N GLY A 179 7.22 10.18 3.24
CA GLY A 179 8.44 10.00 2.45
C GLY A 179 8.27 10.35 0.96
N ARG A 180 7.12 10.93 0.59
CA ARG A 180 6.83 11.49 -0.74
C ARG A 180 5.98 12.75 -0.59
N TRP A 181 6.13 13.67 -1.51
CA TRP A 181 5.18 14.77 -1.69
C TRP A 181 3.84 14.25 -2.22
N LYS A 182 2.80 15.09 -2.12
CA LYS A 182 1.46 14.72 -2.60
C LYS A 182 1.45 14.37 -4.10
N SER A 183 2.31 15.02 -4.88
CA SER A 183 2.55 14.74 -6.30
C SER A 183 3.12 13.35 -6.60
N GLY A 184 3.66 12.66 -5.59
CA GLY A 184 4.42 11.42 -5.75
C GLY A 184 5.95 11.61 -5.78
N ALA A 185 6.46 12.83 -5.84
CA ALA A 185 7.90 13.09 -5.83
C ALA A 185 8.54 12.56 -4.52
N PRO A 186 9.58 11.71 -4.57
CA PRO A 186 10.21 11.19 -3.36
C PRO A 186 11.05 12.27 -2.68
N ILE A 187 10.85 12.46 -1.37
CA ILE A 187 11.63 13.44 -0.60
C ILE A 187 13.13 13.08 -0.57
N ASP A 188 13.48 11.81 -0.77
CA ASP A 188 14.87 11.38 -0.88
C ASP A 188 15.60 12.04 -2.06
N LEU A 189 14.88 12.40 -3.14
CA LEU A 189 15.45 13.09 -4.30
C LEU A 189 15.20 14.61 -4.27
N THR A 190 14.07 15.05 -3.72
CA THR A 190 13.72 16.47 -3.59
C THR A 190 13.27 16.78 -2.15
N PRO A 191 14.22 16.96 -1.21
CA PRO A 191 13.92 16.93 0.23
C PRO A 191 13.25 18.18 0.77
N MET A 192 13.34 19.31 0.05
CA MET A 192 12.93 20.62 0.56
C MET A 192 11.75 21.24 -0.19
N ALA A 193 11.47 20.79 -1.42
CA ALA A 193 10.39 21.31 -2.25
C ALA A 193 9.78 20.19 -3.10
N ASP A 194 8.50 20.33 -3.46
CA ASP A 194 7.84 19.41 -4.38
C ASP A 194 8.36 19.60 -5.81
N ASP A 195 8.42 18.50 -6.56
CA ASP A 195 8.67 18.48 -8.00
C ASP A 195 7.59 17.61 -8.67
N PRO A 196 6.46 18.19 -9.09
CA PRO A 196 5.38 17.45 -9.74
C PRO A 196 5.82 16.76 -11.04
N THR A 197 6.82 17.31 -11.75
CA THR A 197 7.36 16.71 -12.99
C THR A 197 8.13 15.44 -12.67
N LEU A 198 8.89 15.44 -11.57
CA LEU A 198 9.50 14.22 -11.04
C LEU A 198 8.45 13.23 -10.58
N GLY A 199 7.44 13.67 -9.80
CA GLY A 199 6.38 12.80 -9.29
C GLY A 199 5.63 12.04 -10.36
N ALA A 200 5.30 12.71 -11.48
CA ALA A 200 4.59 12.12 -12.61
C ALA A 200 5.45 11.22 -13.51
N ASP A 201 6.78 11.18 -13.34
CA ASP A 201 7.70 10.45 -14.21
C ASP A 201 8.08 9.08 -13.62
N PRO A 202 7.53 7.96 -14.13
CA PRO A 202 7.81 6.62 -13.63
C PRO A 202 9.27 6.18 -13.85
N GLN A 203 10.03 6.83 -14.73
CA GLN A 203 11.45 6.55 -14.93
C GLN A 203 12.34 7.16 -13.84
N ARG A 204 11.82 8.12 -13.06
CA ARG A 204 12.60 8.86 -12.05
C ARG A 204 12.00 8.82 -10.66
N ASN A 205 10.67 8.78 -10.51
CA ASN A 205 9.99 8.88 -9.21
C ASN A 205 10.23 7.72 -8.24
N ASN A 206 10.90 6.65 -8.67
CA ASN A 206 11.26 5.51 -7.82
C ASN A 206 12.77 5.24 -7.78
N ASN A 207 13.59 6.03 -8.46
CA ASN A 207 15.02 5.83 -8.65
C ASN A 207 15.86 6.36 -7.48
N PHE A 208 15.69 5.76 -6.30
CA PHE A 208 16.40 6.13 -5.08
C PHE A 208 16.55 4.93 -4.14
N ASN A 209 17.38 5.03 -3.12
CA ASN A 209 17.59 3.94 -2.16
C ASN A 209 17.93 4.42 -0.73
N PHE A 210 17.81 5.72 -0.44
CA PHE A 210 18.23 6.38 0.80
C PHE A 210 19.74 6.49 1.03
N THR A 211 20.57 6.11 0.06
CA THR A 211 22.03 6.36 0.11
C THR A 211 22.37 7.66 -0.59
N HIS A 212 23.22 8.47 0.03
CA HIS A 212 23.70 9.75 -0.51
C HIS A 212 25.23 9.83 -0.39
N PRO A 213 25.96 10.26 -1.44
CA PRO A 213 27.41 10.42 -1.37
C PRO A 213 27.83 11.32 -0.20
N GLY A 214 28.77 10.85 0.61
CA GLY A 214 29.28 11.60 1.77
C GLY A 214 28.35 11.65 2.98
N SER A 215 27.25 10.89 2.99
CA SER A 215 26.32 10.78 4.13
C SER A 215 26.39 9.38 4.75
N ASP A 216 26.24 9.29 6.07
CA ASP A 216 26.11 8.02 6.78
C ASP A 216 24.64 7.59 6.84
N ILE A 217 24.30 6.49 6.15
CA ILE A 217 22.93 5.98 6.08
C ILE A 217 22.35 5.62 7.46
N LEU A 218 23.19 5.33 8.46
CA LEU A 218 22.75 4.96 9.80
C LEU A 218 22.34 6.16 10.66
N SER A 219 22.70 7.38 10.24
CA SER A 219 22.44 8.60 11.03
C SER A 219 21.79 9.73 10.23
N ASP A 220 21.97 9.78 8.90
CA ASP A 220 21.41 10.83 8.05
C ASP A 220 19.89 10.67 7.85
N GLN A 221 19.16 11.68 8.33
CA GLN A 221 17.73 11.84 8.13
C GLN A 221 17.39 13.16 7.43
N SER A 222 18.39 13.89 6.92
CA SER A 222 18.17 15.18 6.25
C SER A 222 17.26 15.01 5.02
N HIS A 223 17.53 13.99 4.20
CA HIS A 223 16.77 13.68 2.99
C HIS A 223 15.40 13.03 3.30
N CYS A 224 15.39 11.96 4.10
CA CYS A 224 14.17 11.21 4.43
C CYS A 224 14.24 10.66 5.86
N PRO A 225 13.25 10.92 6.74
CA PRO A 225 13.24 10.32 8.09
C PRO A 225 13.20 8.80 8.07
N PHE A 226 13.87 8.13 9.01
CA PHE A 226 13.80 6.67 9.16
C PHE A 226 12.37 6.16 9.43
N ALA A 227 11.54 7.00 10.04
CA ALA A 227 10.16 6.70 10.38
C ALA A 227 9.16 7.04 9.26
N ALA A 228 9.62 7.56 8.11
CA ALA A 228 8.74 7.85 6.99
C ALA A 228 8.04 6.56 6.50
N HIS A 229 6.77 6.67 6.14
CA HIS A 229 5.94 5.51 5.75
C HIS A 229 6.63 4.63 4.71
N ILE A 230 7.08 5.21 3.58
CA ILE A 230 7.71 4.44 2.50
C ILE A 230 9.06 3.81 2.90
N ARG A 231 9.81 4.42 3.83
CA ARG A 231 11.10 3.93 4.31
C ARG A 231 10.92 2.80 5.31
N LYS A 232 9.84 2.82 6.11
CA LYS A 232 9.46 1.70 6.97
C LYS A 232 8.95 0.49 6.21
N VAL A 233 8.06 0.68 5.25
CA VAL A 233 7.46 -0.45 4.49
C VAL A 233 8.39 -1.00 3.41
N SER A 234 9.35 -0.20 2.94
CA SER A 234 10.40 -0.64 2.01
C SER A 234 11.73 0.03 2.36
N PRO A 235 12.54 -0.58 3.25
CA PRO A 235 13.76 0.05 3.77
C PRO A 235 14.92 0.20 2.78
N ARG A 236 14.85 -0.46 1.62
CA ARG A 236 15.88 -0.40 0.56
C ARG A 236 17.29 -0.65 1.12
N ALA A 237 18.17 0.35 1.10
CA ALA A 237 19.56 0.22 1.54
C ALA A 237 19.74 0.26 3.07
N ASP A 238 18.68 0.53 3.85
CA ASP A 238 18.72 0.44 5.32
C ASP A 238 18.92 -1.00 5.80
N ILE A 239 18.65 -1.99 4.93
CA ILE A 239 18.83 -3.41 5.17
C ILE A 239 19.57 -4.06 4.00
N THR A 240 19.98 -5.31 4.17
CA THR A 240 20.63 -6.04 3.07
C THR A 240 19.67 -6.25 1.91
N VAL A 241 20.20 -6.29 0.68
CA VAL A 241 19.40 -6.50 -0.54
C VAL A 241 18.56 -7.77 -0.43
N THR A 242 19.12 -8.85 0.14
CA THR A 242 18.41 -10.12 0.35
C THR A 242 17.21 -9.98 1.29
N GLU A 243 17.33 -9.22 2.37
CA GLU A 243 16.20 -9.00 3.29
C GLU A 243 15.16 -8.04 2.69
N ALA A 244 15.60 -7.05 1.92
CA ALA A 244 14.70 -6.14 1.22
C ALA A 244 13.85 -6.85 0.16
N THR A 245 14.41 -7.80 -0.58
CA THR A 245 13.68 -8.53 -1.62
C THR A 245 12.68 -9.54 -1.05
N LYS A 246 12.94 -10.13 0.13
CA LYS A 246 12.02 -11.09 0.78
C LYS A 246 10.78 -10.48 1.42
N ARG A 247 10.72 -9.16 1.58
CA ARG A 247 9.65 -8.46 2.33
C ARG A 247 8.74 -7.63 1.42
N ARG A 248 8.76 -7.91 0.11
CA ARG A 248 7.96 -7.17 -0.86
C ARG A 248 6.56 -7.73 -0.96
N ILE A 249 5.60 -6.83 -1.14
CA ILE A 249 4.19 -7.13 -1.36
C ILE A 249 3.72 -6.44 -2.64
N MET A 250 2.67 -6.99 -3.27
CA MET A 250 1.91 -6.26 -4.28
C MET A 250 0.69 -5.62 -3.64
N ARG A 251 0.46 -4.34 -3.92
CA ARG A 251 -0.68 -3.58 -3.38
C ARG A 251 -1.69 -3.29 -4.47
N SER A 252 -2.95 -3.60 -4.21
CA SER A 252 -4.10 -3.30 -5.07
C SER A 252 -5.19 -2.62 -4.25
N SER A 253 -4.80 -1.56 -3.54
CA SER A 253 -5.68 -0.80 -2.67
C SER A 253 -6.60 0.10 -3.49
N ILE A 254 -7.82 0.30 -3.01
CA ILE A 254 -8.75 1.30 -3.56
C ILE A 254 -9.33 2.12 -2.41
N PRO A 255 -9.45 3.45 -2.55
CA PRO A 255 -10.02 4.24 -1.49
C PRO A 255 -11.55 4.14 -1.44
N TYR A 256 -12.15 4.32 -0.26
CA TYR A 256 -13.60 4.22 -0.03
C TYR A 256 -14.15 5.44 0.72
N GLY A 257 -15.47 5.64 0.66
CA GLY A 257 -16.17 6.75 1.32
C GLY A 257 -16.25 8.04 0.48
N PRO A 258 -17.07 9.02 0.93
CA PRO A 258 -17.23 10.32 0.27
C PRO A 258 -16.07 11.28 0.55
N GLU A 259 -15.94 12.33 -0.26
CA GLU A 259 -14.96 13.40 -0.06
C GLU A 259 -15.34 14.29 1.14
N GLY A 260 -14.37 14.64 1.99
CA GLY A 260 -14.51 15.71 2.98
C GLY A 260 -15.20 15.38 4.31
N VAL A 261 -15.12 14.13 4.78
CA VAL A 261 -15.57 13.74 6.14
C VAL A 261 -14.40 13.34 7.03
#